data_AF-A0A0D1LA32-F1
#
_entry.id   AF-A0A0D1LA32-F1
#
_cell.length_a   1.000
_cell.length_b   1.000
_cell.length_c   1.000
_cell.angle_alpha   90.00
_cell.angle_beta   90.00
_cell.angle_gamma   90.00
#
_symmetry.space_group_name_H-M   'P 1'
#
loop_
_entity.id
_entity.type
_entity.pdbx_description
1 polymer ?
#
loop_
_entity_poly.entity_id
_entity_poly.type
_entity_poly.pdbx_seq_one_letter_code
_entity_poly.pdbx_strand_id
1 'polypeptide(L)'
;MGGEFVTVQMTTCAGLWRRTLLIGADGTRDDEPGVLWLQGLTAYVDSRGFAGTLTQHGDVFEWHRAVDVEPPGPFPDAGVMTWDGEVLIEAGVHENYIEHWVRDPGGDGADGDGRVGALFLSGADGARALLVRAGGLFGWADRGQVLIGTVGDAAYQQLGIVMCGDEIQANGVRWTVDESEGDVNS
;
A
#
# COMPACT_ATOMS: atom_id res chain seq x y z
N MET A 1 -15.50 -5.68 32.81
CA MET A 1 -15.69 -4.64 31.78
C MET A 1 -15.20 -5.27 30.49
N GLY A 2 -16.12 -5.75 29.65
CA GLY A 2 -15.76 -6.27 28.33
C GLY A 2 -15.47 -5.07 27.45
N GLY A 3 -14.18 -4.80 27.20
CA GLY A 3 -13.80 -3.88 26.13
C GLY A 3 -14.30 -4.48 24.82
N GLU A 4 -15.03 -3.70 24.04
CA GLU A 4 -15.33 -4.04 22.67
C GLU A 4 -13.98 -4.18 21.96
N PHE A 5 -13.59 -5.41 21.60
CA PHE A 5 -12.43 -5.61 20.74
C PHE A 5 -12.81 -5.03 19.38
N VAL A 6 -12.32 -3.83 19.09
CA VAL A 6 -12.50 -3.24 17.76
C VAL A 6 -11.72 -4.11 16.79
N THR A 7 -12.43 -4.88 15.98
CA THR A 7 -11.81 -5.66 14.91
C THR A 7 -11.31 -4.70 13.84
N VAL A 8 -10.08 -4.91 13.36
CA VAL A 8 -9.53 -4.16 12.22
C VAL A 8 -10.43 -4.37 11.01
N GLN A 9 -10.79 -3.31 10.31
CA GLN A 9 -11.59 -3.37 9.09
C GLN A 9 -10.77 -2.79 7.93
N MET A 10 -10.53 -3.57 6.89
CA MET A 10 -9.81 -3.13 5.69
C MET A 10 -10.39 -1.84 5.10
N THR A 11 -11.72 -1.70 5.12
CA THR A 11 -12.42 -0.51 4.62
C THR A 11 -12.07 0.77 5.37
N THR A 12 -11.49 0.65 6.57
CA THR A 12 -11.01 1.79 7.36
C THR A 12 -9.51 2.00 7.20
N CYS A 13 -8.77 1.06 6.58
CA CYS A 13 -7.31 1.11 6.51
C CYS A 13 -6.75 2.12 5.49
N ALA A 14 -7.58 2.76 4.66
CA ALA A 14 -7.12 3.74 3.68
C ALA A 14 -6.25 4.85 4.33
N GLY A 15 -5.19 5.25 3.62
CA GLY A 15 -4.20 6.22 4.09
C GLY A 15 -2.79 5.65 4.19
N LEU A 16 -1.88 6.45 4.73
CA LEU A 16 -0.47 6.09 4.88
C LEU A 16 -0.17 5.52 6.27
N TRP A 17 0.55 4.41 6.26
CA TRP A 17 1.04 3.73 7.45
C TRP A 17 2.55 3.72 7.47
N ARG A 18 3.09 3.88 8.67
CA ARG A 18 4.52 3.83 8.92
C ARG A 18 4.82 2.71 9.90
N ARG A 19 5.74 1.82 9.53
CA ARG A 19 6.23 0.80 10.44
C ARG A 19 7.11 1.46 11.50
N THR A 20 6.85 1.15 12.76
CA THR A 20 7.62 1.63 13.91
C THR A 20 8.39 0.51 14.61
N LEU A 21 8.06 -0.73 14.30
CA LEU A 21 8.72 -1.91 14.85
C LEU A 21 8.55 -3.10 13.91
N LEU A 22 9.61 -3.88 13.76
CA LEU A 22 9.59 -5.27 13.32
C LEU A 22 10.26 -6.13 14.40
N ILE A 23 9.62 -7.23 14.76
CA ILE A 23 10.23 -8.35 15.48
C ILE A 23 10.29 -9.50 14.50
N GLY A 24 11.50 -9.89 14.08
CA GLY A 24 11.72 -10.99 13.16
C GLY A 24 11.49 -12.37 13.80
N ALA A 25 11.45 -13.41 12.96
CA ALA A 25 11.25 -14.79 13.40
C ALA A 25 12.34 -15.31 14.36
N ASP A 26 13.54 -14.74 14.29
CA ASP A 26 14.66 -15.03 15.19
C ASP A 26 14.64 -14.16 16.47
N GLY A 27 13.62 -13.31 16.63
CA GLY A 27 13.48 -12.37 17.74
C GLY A 27 14.30 -11.09 17.58
N THR A 28 14.97 -10.88 16.43
CA THR A 28 15.62 -9.60 16.12
C THR A 28 14.60 -8.48 16.16
N ARG A 29 15.01 -7.34 16.69
CA ARG A 29 14.17 -6.17 16.84
C ARG A 29 14.73 -5.05 15.98
N ASP A 30 13.92 -4.55 15.07
CA ASP A 30 14.21 -3.43 14.18
C ASP A 30 13.18 -2.33 14.44
N ASP A 31 13.62 -1.23 15.03
CA ASP A 31 12.84 -0.03 15.28
C ASP A 31 13.19 1.11 14.32
N GLU A 32 13.90 0.83 13.22
CA GLU A 32 14.22 1.83 12.21
C GLU A 32 12.92 2.29 11.48
N PRO A 33 12.54 3.58 11.63
CA PRO A 33 11.36 4.11 10.97
C PRO A 33 11.68 4.35 9.50
N GLY A 34 10.91 3.75 8.59
CA GLY A 34 11.20 3.95 7.16
C GLY A 34 10.32 3.19 6.21
N VAL A 35 9.77 2.05 6.62
CA VAL A 35 8.81 1.31 5.78
C VAL A 35 7.47 2.03 5.79
N LEU A 36 6.99 2.33 4.58
CA LEU A 36 5.73 2.98 4.30
C LEU A 36 4.80 2.03 3.55
N TRP A 37 3.56 1.99 3.99
CA TRP A 37 2.47 1.29 3.31
C TRP A 37 1.34 2.26 3.03
N LEU A 38 1.07 2.53 1.76
CA LEU A 38 -0.06 3.34 1.32
C LEU A 38 -1.21 2.42 0.92
N GLN A 39 -2.34 2.55 1.63
CA GLN A 39 -3.54 1.76 1.40
C GLN A 39 -4.63 2.60 0.69
N GLY A 40 -5.16 2.05 -0.41
CA GLY A 40 -6.36 2.50 -1.10
C GLY A 40 -7.62 1.78 -0.60
N LEU A 41 -8.58 1.52 -1.49
CA LEU A 41 -9.79 0.76 -1.13
C LEU A 41 -9.47 -0.73 -0.98
N THR A 42 -8.88 -1.30 -2.03
CA THR A 42 -8.31 -2.66 -2.00
C THR A 42 -6.84 -2.63 -2.42
N ALA A 43 -6.46 -1.72 -3.31
CA ALA A 43 -5.10 -1.60 -3.78
C ALA A 43 -4.16 -1.03 -2.71
N TYR A 44 -2.88 -1.39 -2.79
CA TYR A 44 -1.84 -0.84 -1.93
C TYR A 44 -0.48 -0.74 -2.62
N VAL A 45 0.40 0.07 -2.04
CA VAL A 45 1.83 0.16 -2.38
C VAL A 45 2.66 0.10 -1.10
N ASP A 46 3.71 -0.72 -1.07
CA ASP A 46 4.65 -0.87 0.03
C ASP A 46 6.06 -0.49 -0.38
N SER A 47 6.72 0.38 0.39
CA SER A 47 8.04 0.92 0.07
C SER A 47 9.17 -0.11 0.05
N ARG A 48 8.93 -1.35 0.52
CA ARG A 48 9.84 -2.48 0.36
C ARG A 48 9.91 -3.00 -1.08
N GLY A 49 9.09 -2.48 -1.99
CA GLY A 49 9.21 -2.77 -3.42
C GLY A 49 8.11 -3.66 -3.97
N PHE A 50 6.91 -3.65 -3.38
CA PHE A 50 5.80 -4.44 -3.89
C PHE A 50 4.46 -3.70 -3.78
N ALA A 51 3.50 -4.12 -4.60
CA ALA A 51 2.17 -3.55 -4.66
C ALA A 51 1.17 -4.56 -5.20
N GLY A 52 -0.12 -4.34 -4.89
CA GLY A 52 -1.18 -5.23 -5.34
C GLY A 52 -2.49 -4.97 -4.64
N THR A 53 -3.24 -6.02 -4.33
CA THR A 53 -4.54 -5.93 -3.65
C THR A 53 -4.49 -6.60 -2.28
N LEU A 54 -5.11 -5.95 -1.30
CA LEU A 54 -5.34 -6.47 0.03
C LEU A 54 -6.71 -7.14 0.09
N THR A 55 -6.78 -8.29 0.75
CA THR A 55 -8.03 -8.99 1.05
C THR A 55 -8.13 -9.30 2.54
N GLN A 56 -9.36 -9.41 3.06
CA GLN A 56 -9.60 -9.66 4.48
C GLN A 56 -10.54 -10.85 4.69
N HIS A 57 -10.13 -11.75 5.58
CA HIS A 57 -10.92 -12.89 6.06
C HIS A 57 -10.91 -12.93 7.59
N GLY A 58 -11.90 -12.28 8.21
CA GLY A 58 -11.92 -12.12 9.66
C GLY A 58 -10.84 -11.15 10.12
N ASP A 59 -9.91 -11.62 10.97
CA ASP A 59 -8.73 -10.87 11.43
C ASP A 59 -7.49 -11.11 10.56
N VAL A 60 -7.56 -12.03 9.59
CA VAL A 60 -6.48 -12.31 8.65
C VAL A 60 -6.57 -11.40 7.43
N PHE A 61 -5.46 -10.76 7.11
CA PHE A 61 -5.25 -9.94 5.93
C PHE A 61 -4.24 -10.63 5.03
N GLU A 62 -4.50 -10.63 3.72
CA GLU A 62 -3.64 -11.26 2.72
C GLU A 62 -3.30 -10.27 1.61
N TRP A 63 -2.01 -10.10 1.37
CA TRP A 63 -1.40 -9.20 0.39
C TRP A 63 -1.13 -9.95 -0.91
N HIS A 64 -1.99 -9.73 -1.91
CA HIS A 64 -1.84 -10.33 -3.24
C HIS A 64 -0.97 -9.44 -4.11
N ARG A 65 0.30 -9.80 -4.24
CA ARG A 65 1.30 -8.99 -4.96
C ARG A 65 1.13 -9.12 -6.48
N ALA A 66 0.81 -8.00 -7.12
CA ALA A 66 0.73 -7.89 -8.58
C ALA A 66 2.02 -7.30 -9.19
N VAL A 67 2.76 -6.54 -8.38
CA VAL A 67 4.07 -5.96 -8.71
C VAL A 67 5.03 -6.30 -7.60
N ASP A 68 6.20 -6.81 -7.98
CA ASP A 68 7.31 -7.15 -7.11
C ASP A 68 8.62 -6.70 -7.79
N VAL A 69 9.39 -5.85 -7.09
CA VAL A 69 10.75 -5.47 -7.49
C VAL A 69 11.72 -6.62 -7.21
N GLU A 70 11.54 -7.30 -6.07
CA GLU A 70 12.25 -8.52 -5.70
C GLU A 70 11.28 -9.71 -5.63
N PRO A 71 11.68 -10.94 -6.03
CA PRO A 71 10.80 -12.09 -6.00
C PRO A 71 10.17 -12.30 -4.62
N PRO A 72 8.88 -12.64 -4.53
CA PRO A 72 8.24 -12.92 -3.26
C PRO A 72 8.85 -14.14 -2.57
N GLY A 73 8.67 -14.21 -1.25
CA GLY A 73 9.06 -15.36 -0.44
C GLY A 73 8.27 -16.64 -0.79
N PRO A 74 8.63 -17.78 -0.19
CA PRO A 74 8.01 -19.07 -0.49
C PRO A 74 6.59 -19.24 0.09
N PHE A 75 6.14 -18.33 0.96
CA PHE A 75 4.84 -18.38 1.63
C PHE A 75 3.95 -17.23 1.15
N PRO A 76 2.61 -17.40 1.20
CA PRO A 76 1.67 -16.29 1.04
C PRO A 76 1.99 -15.17 2.03
N ASP A 77 1.83 -13.93 1.58
CA ASP A 77 2.00 -12.75 2.40
C ASP A 77 0.69 -12.51 3.17
N ALA A 78 0.65 -12.96 4.43
CA ALA A 78 -0.55 -12.95 5.24
C ALA A 78 -0.25 -12.73 6.72
N GLY A 79 -1.07 -11.89 7.36
CA GLY A 79 -0.91 -11.45 8.73
C GLY A 79 -2.25 -11.31 9.45
N VAL A 80 -2.26 -11.64 10.74
CA VAL A 80 -3.37 -11.32 11.65
C VAL A 80 -3.20 -9.88 12.11
N MET A 81 -4.21 -9.04 11.89
CA MET A 81 -4.18 -7.62 12.29
C MET A 81 -5.05 -7.35 13.51
N THR A 82 -4.47 -6.68 14.51
CA THR A 82 -5.16 -6.29 15.75
C THR A 82 -4.79 -4.88 16.18
N TRP A 83 -5.66 -4.23 16.96
CA TRP A 83 -5.39 -2.91 17.54
C TRP A 83 -4.81 -3.03 18.96
N ASP A 84 -3.76 -2.28 19.23
CA ASP A 84 -3.28 -1.93 20.57
C ASP A 84 -3.23 -0.40 20.70
N GLY A 85 -4.31 0.19 21.22
CA GLY A 85 -4.52 1.63 21.18
C GLY A 85 -4.57 2.13 19.73
N GLU A 86 -3.64 3.04 19.37
CA GLU A 86 -3.50 3.59 18.02
C GLU A 86 -2.51 2.80 17.14
N VAL A 87 -1.93 1.73 17.67
CA VAL A 87 -0.96 0.88 16.97
C VAL A 87 -1.69 -0.28 16.34
N LEU A 88 -1.54 -0.42 15.03
CA LEU A 88 -1.97 -1.60 14.28
C LEU A 88 -0.85 -2.64 14.36
N ILE A 89 -1.11 -3.75 15.02
CA ILE A 89 -0.17 -4.86 15.16
C ILE A 89 -0.52 -5.90 14.11
N GLU A 90 0.45 -6.25 13.29
CA GLU A 90 0.39 -7.35 12.33
C GLU A 90 1.28 -8.49 12.85
N ALA A 91 0.72 -9.70 12.94
CA ALA A 91 1.47 -10.91 13.26
C ALA A 91 1.39 -11.90 12.10
N GLY A 92 2.54 -12.39 11.62
CA GLY A 92 2.58 -13.27 10.46
C GLY A 92 1.81 -14.59 10.67
N VAL A 93 1.07 -15.02 9.64
CA VAL A 93 0.33 -16.29 9.65
C VAL A 93 1.24 -17.48 9.37
N HIS A 94 2.17 -17.32 8.43
CA HIS A 94 3.07 -18.37 7.95
C HIS A 94 4.49 -18.26 8.52
N GLU A 95 4.83 -17.07 9.02
CA GLU A 95 6.13 -16.75 9.59
C GLU A 95 5.94 -16.04 10.93
N ASN A 96 6.82 -16.30 11.88
CA ASN A 96 6.68 -15.79 13.25
C ASN A 96 7.24 -14.37 13.39
N TYR A 97 6.71 -13.40 12.65
CA TYR A 97 7.08 -11.99 12.80
C TYR A 97 5.97 -11.17 13.45
N ILE A 98 6.33 -10.02 14.00
CA ILE A 98 5.39 -8.98 14.44
C ILE A 98 5.82 -7.64 13.86
N GLU A 99 4.92 -6.94 13.16
CA GLU A 99 5.12 -5.55 12.75
C GLU A 99 4.15 -4.64 13.50
N HIS A 100 4.63 -3.48 13.94
CA HIS A 100 3.78 -2.41 14.48
C HIS A 100 3.70 -1.26 13.48
N TRP A 101 2.48 -0.88 13.18
CA TRP A 101 2.15 0.18 12.24
C TRP A 101 1.40 1.30 12.95
N VAL A 102 1.75 2.54 12.63
CA VAL A 102 0.99 3.71 13.04
C VAL A 102 0.55 4.46 11.80
N ARG A 103 -0.63 5.10 11.87
CA ARG A 103 -1.03 6.05 10.83
C ARG A 103 -0.03 7.19 10.81
N ASP A 104 0.45 7.54 9.62
CA ASP A 104 1.26 8.72 9.46
C ASP A 104 0.36 9.96 9.63
N PRO A 105 0.62 10.85 10.60
CA PRO A 105 -0.27 11.97 10.94
C PRO A 105 -0.31 13.09 9.89
N GLY A 106 0.44 12.96 8.78
CA GLY A 106 0.28 13.81 7.59
C GLY A 106 -0.30 13.05 6.38
N GLY A 107 -0.75 11.81 6.58
CA GLY A 107 -1.16 10.87 5.54
C GLY A 107 -2.54 10.24 5.74
N ASP A 108 -3.28 10.72 6.72
CA ASP A 108 -4.72 10.69 6.70
C ASP A 108 -5.19 11.52 5.50
N GLY A 109 -5.89 10.87 4.57
CA GLY A 109 -6.63 11.57 3.52
C GLY A 109 -7.68 12.57 4.03
N ALA A 110 -7.71 12.86 5.33
CA ALA A 110 -8.50 13.87 6.02
C ALA A 110 -8.03 15.31 5.74
N ASP A 111 -6.74 15.52 5.45
CA ASP A 111 -6.21 16.83 4.99
C ASP A 111 -6.22 16.96 3.45
N GLY A 112 -6.61 15.89 2.73
CA GLY A 112 -6.85 15.86 1.29
C GLY A 112 -8.34 15.96 0.95
N ASP A 113 -8.67 16.10 -0.32
CA ASP A 113 -10.05 16.18 -0.86
C ASP A 113 -10.94 14.93 -0.60
N GLY A 114 -10.48 13.96 0.20
CA GLY A 114 -11.18 12.72 0.51
C GLY A 114 -11.13 11.65 -0.58
N ARG A 115 -10.39 11.86 -1.68
CA ARG A 115 -10.29 10.89 -2.78
C ARG A 115 -9.48 9.67 -2.38
N VAL A 116 -10.03 8.50 -2.66
CA VAL A 116 -9.33 7.23 -2.51
C VAL A 116 -9.64 6.40 -3.76
N GLY A 117 -8.62 5.84 -4.37
CA GLY A 117 -8.79 5.03 -5.58
C GLY A 117 -7.48 4.44 -6.06
N ALA A 118 -7.56 3.60 -7.09
CA ALA A 118 -6.39 3.04 -7.74
C ALA A 118 -6.65 2.73 -9.22
N LEU A 119 -5.56 2.67 -9.98
CA LEU A 119 -5.53 2.15 -11.35
C LEU A 119 -4.61 0.93 -11.38
N PHE A 120 -5.12 -0.15 -11.99
CA PHE A 120 -4.35 -1.34 -12.31
C PHE A 120 -3.98 -1.29 -13.78
N LEU A 121 -2.69 -1.41 -14.06
CA LEU A 121 -2.13 -1.07 -15.35
C LEU A 121 -1.40 -2.25 -15.99
N SER A 122 -1.51 -2.35 -17.31
CA SER A 122 -0.71 -3.25 -18.13
C SER A 122 0.18 -2.48 -19.12
N GLY A 123 1.41 -2.97 -19.30
CA GLY A 123 2.38 -2.46 -20.25
C GLY A 123 2.74 -3.50 -21.32
N ALA A 124 3.76 -3.19 -22.11
CA ALA A 124 4.32 -4.15 -23.06
C ALA A 124 4.75 -5.45 -22.37
N ASP A 125 4.64 -6.57 -23.09
CA ASP A 125 5.03 -7.91 -22.62
C ASP A 125 4.36 -8.36 -21.31
N GLY A 126 3.19 -7.80 -20.98
CA GLY A 126 2.43 -8.14 -19.77
C GLY A 126 2.99 -7.52 -18.49
N ALA A 127 3.86 -6.51 -18.61
CA ALA A 127 4.32 -5.74 -17.46
C ALA A 127 3.13 -5.16 -16.68
N ARG A 128 3.24 -5.12 -15.35
CA ARG A 128 2.20 -4.62 -14.45
C ARG A 128 2.67 -3.35 -13.77
N ALA A 129 1.75 -2.41 -13.57
CA ALA A 129 1.97 -1.26 -12.70
C ALA A 129 0.69 -0.94 -11.91
N LEU A 130 0.84 -0.31 -10.77
CA LEU A 130 -0.25 0.22 -9.94
C LEU A 130 -0.03 1.70 -9.66
N LEU A 131 -1.10 2.48 -9.74
CA LEU A 131 -1.19 3.81 -9.17
C LEU A 131 -2.25 3.80 -8.07
N VAL A 132 -1.89 4.16 -6.85
CA VAL A 132 -2.80 4.26 -5.70
C VAL A 132 -2.90 5.72 -5.26
N ARG A 133 -4.09 6.15 -4.87
CA ARG A 133 -4.40 7.48 -4.35
C ARG A 133 -5.09 7.36 -2.99
N ALA A 134 -4.63 8.15 -2.02
CA ALA A 134 -5.33 8.37 -0.76
C ALA A 134 -5.15 9.83 -0.31
N GLY A 135 -6.20 10.63 -0.43
CA GLY A 135 -6.19 12.07 -0.21
C GLY A 135 -5.10 12.76 -1.02
N GLY A 136 -4.19 13.47 -0.34
CA GLY A 136 -3.05 14.17 -0.94
C GLY A 136 -1.92 13.25 -1.44
N LEU A 137 -1.94 11.95 -1.10
CA LEU A 137 -0.84 11.01 -1.33
C LEU A 137 -1.02 10.11 -2.55
N PHE A 138 0.08 9.75 -3.20
CA PHE A 138 0.12 8.75 -4.25
C PHE A 138 1.12 7.65 -3.95
N GLY A 139 0.84 6.46 -4.48
CA GLY A 139 1.76 5.34 -4.56
C GLY A 139 1.87 4.92 -6.01
N TRP A 140 3.09 4.82 -6.54
CA TRP A 140 3.38 4.21 -7.84
C TRP A 140 4.21 2.96 -7.63
N ALA A 141 3.88 1.89 -8.34
CA ALA A 141 4.68 0.68 -8.38
C ALA A 141 4.73 0.12 -9.80
N ASP A 142 5.93 -0.15 -10.28
CA ASP A 142 6.20 -0.97 -11.46
C ASP A 142 7.38 -1.91 -11.15
N ARG A 143 7.78 -2.75 -12.12
CA ARG A 143 8.89 -3.72 -11.92
C ARG A 143 10.24 -3.05 -11.59
N GLY A 144 10.42 -1.78 -11.95
CA GLY A 144 11.66 -1.04 -11.75
C GLY A 144 11.70 -0.24 -10.45
N GLN A 145 10.57 0.17 -9.91
CA GLN A 145 10.53 1.05 -8.74
C GLN A 145 9.20 1.01 -7.98
N VAL A 146 9.29 1.37 -6.70
CA VAL A 146 8.15 1.82 -5.89
C VAL A 146 8.41 3.23 -5.39
N LEU A 147 7.38 4.07 -5.46
CA LEU A 147 7.39 5.44 -4.95
C LEU A 147 6.12 5.69 -4.15
N ILE A 148 6.26 6.27 -2.96
CA ILE A 148 5.15 6.79 -2.16
C ILE A 148 5.48 8.25 -1.85
N GLY A 149 4.55 9.16 -2.14
CA GLY A 149 4.78 10.59 -1.98
C GLY A 149 3.50 11.41 -2.04
N THR A 150 3.66 12.73 -2.18
CA THR A 150 2.54 13.68 -2.26
C THR A 150 2.31 14.08 -3.71
N VAL A 151 1.06 14.14 -4.16
CA VAL A 151 0.78 14.60 -5.52
C VAL A 151 1.25 16.03 -5.71
N GLY A 152 1.95 16.23 -6.84
CA GLY A 152 2.54 17.50 -7.21
C GLY A 152 3.94 17.74 -6.64
N ASP A 153 4.45 16.86 -5.77
CA ASP A 153 5.84 16.92 -5.32
C ASP A 153 6.85 16.60 -6.44
N ALA A 154 8.14 16.74 -6.16
CA ALA A 154 9.19 16.53 -7.15
C ALA A 154 9.20 15.10 -7.72
N ALA A 155 8.92 14.08 -6.90
CA ALA A 155 8.89 12.69 -7.34
C ALA A 155 7.68 12.42 -8.26
N TYR A 156 6.50 12.97 -7.90
CA TYR A 156 5.31 12.93 -8.73
C TYR A 156 5.53 13.61 -10.10
N GLN A 157 6.12 14.80 -10.09
CA GLN A 157 6.43 15.53 -11.32
C GLN A 157 7.46 14.79 -12.18
N GLN A 158 8.44 14.12 -11.55
CA GLN A 158 9.44 13.33 -12.26
C GLN A 158 8.87 12.06 -12.88
N LEU A 159 7.88 11.42 -12.25
CA LEU A 159 7.13 10.33 -12.87
C LEU A 159 6.40 10.79 -14.14
N GLY A 160 6.01 12.06 -14.22
CA GLY A 160 5.40 12.63 -15.42
C GLY A 160 4.07 11.96 -15.76
N ILE A 161 3.23 11.72 -14.74
CA ILE A 161 1.92 11.08 -14.92
C ILE A 161 1.01 11.94 -15.79
N VAL A 162 0.60 11.39 -16.94
CA VAL A 162 -0.37 12.00 -17.85
C VAL A 162 -1.41 10.96 -18.22
N MET A 163 -2.69 11.26 -18.02
CA MET A 163 -3.81 10.39 -18.36
C MET A 163 -4.51 10.88 -19.64
N CYS A 164 -4.85 9.95 -20.54
CA CYS A 164 -5.56 10.22 -21.79
C CYS A 164 -6.49 9.04 -22.12
N GLY A 165 -7.77 9.17 -21.79
CA GLY A 165 -8.71 8.04 -21.90
C GLY A 165 -8.25 6.90 -20.99
N ASP A 166 -8.12 5.70 -21.56
CA ASP A 166 -7.69 4.49 -20.86
C ASP A 166 -6.16 4.29 -20.91
N GLU A 167 -5.40 5.31 -21.30
CA GLU A 167 -3.94 5.28 -21.30
C GLU A 167 -3.36 6.20 -20.22
N ILE A 168 -2.29 5.75 -19.58
CA ILE A 168 -1.45 6.55 -18.68
C ILE A 168 0.00 6.50 -19.16
N GLN A 169 0.63 7.68 -19.22
CA GLN A 169 2.07 7.79 -19.37
C GLN A 169 2.69 8.02 -18.00
N ALA A 170 3.68 7.20 -17.62
CA ALA A 170 4.43 7.35 -16.38
C ALA A 170 5.84 6.80 -16.58
N ASN A 171 6.86 7.49 -16.05
CA ASN A 171 8.28 7.17 -16.21
C ASN A 171 8.72 7.01 -17.68
N GLY A 172 8.12 7.80 -18.58
CA GLY A 172 8.36 7.68 -20.03
C GLY A 172 7.78 6.42 -20.69
N VAL A 173 7.10 5.56 -19.94
CA VAL A 173 6.43 4.35 -20.42
C VAL A 173 4.93 4.63 -20.57
N ARG A 174 4.33 4.04 -21.60
CA ARG A 174 2.88 4.04 -21.80
C ARG A 174 2.29 2.77 -21.22
N TRP A 175 1.22 2.92 -20.47
CA TRP A 175 0.45 1.85 -19.87
C TRP A 175 -1.02 1.99 -20.24
N THR A 176 -1.72 0.87 -20.26
CA THR A 176 -3.16 0.78 -20.42
C THR A 176 -3.80 0.57 -19.06
N VAL A 177 -4.91 1.24 -18.79
CA VAL A 177 -5.74 1.00 -17.61
C VAL A 177 -6.57 -0.25 -17.84
N ASP A 178 -6.27 -1.32 -17.10
CA ASP A 178 -7.04 -2.56 -17.13
C ASP A 178 -8.28 -2.46 -16.24
N GLU A 179 -8.12 -1.84 -15.07
CA GLU A 179 -9.13 -1.72 -14.03
C GLU A 179 -8.91 -0.44 -13.23
N SER A 180 -10.01 0.09 -12.67
CA SER A 180 -9.98 1.23 -11.77
C SER A 180 -10.90 1.01 -10.58
N GLU A 181 -10.51 1.50 -9.41
CA GLU A 181 -11.36 1.59 -8.23
C GLU A 181 -11.35 3.01 -7.67
N GLY A 182 -12.47 3.44 -7.08
CA GLY A 182 -12.56 4.74 -6.42
C GLY A 182 -12.31 5.94 -7.34
N ASP A 183 -11.71 7.00 -6.79
CA ASP A 183 -11.33 8.21 -7.52
C ASP A 183 -9.81 8.46 -7.42
N VAL A 184 -9.15 8.45 -8.58
CA VAL A 184 -7.72 8.75 -8.74
C VAL A 184 -7.46 10.10 -9.41
N ASN A 185 -8.49 10.75 -9.95
CA ASN A 185 -8.36 11.96 -10.77
C ASN A 185 -8.44 13.23 -9.92
N SER A 186 -7.81 14.30 -10.41
CA SER A 186 -7.95 15.66 -9.86
C SER A 186 -8.93 16.49 -10.68
#